data_AF-R8ZYY5-F1
#
_entry.id   AF-R8ZYY5-F1
#
_cell.length_a   1.000
_cell.length_b   1.000
_cell.length_c   1.000
_cell.angle_alpha   90.00
_cell.angle_beta   90.00
_cell.angle_gamma   90.00
#
_symmetry.space_group_name_H-M   'P 1'
#
loop_
_entity.id
_entity.type
_entity.pdbx_description
1 polymer ?
#
loop_
_entity_poly.entity_id
_entity_poly.type
_entity_poly.pdbx_seq_one_letter_code
_entity_poly.pdbx_strand_id
1 'polypeptide(L)'
;MKTFTSLLVFCFSLPLVAQNLTGRNPVNISSEPTTIEEFKSLQSNLAATPEGGAAILVLAISLYGKNQDLGRKAVTLSVLSKNRQKSTKPTAVDGVDLGGSDLYLLGQLDKYKMLSNGYWKGAEPSNGYTPSLPLTVETYTNPYSGDESTGKLKLFVATRGASSFRPVSVEKDTDGLWRAKEMSSLFVGMMPAK
;
A
#
# COMPACT_ATOMS: atom_id res chain seq x y z
N MET A 1 -41.24 -21.17 -37.81
CA MET A 1 -39.89 -20.56 -37.89
C MET A 1 -39.65 -19.73 -36.64
N LYS A 2 -38.74 -20.17 -35.75
CA LYS A 2 -38.32 -19.41 -34.56
C LYS A 2 -36.86 -19.02 -34.79
N THR A 3 -36.61 -17.73 -35.01
CA THR A 3 -35.26 -17.18 -35.17
C THR A 3 -34.63 -17.00 -33.79
N PHE A 4 -33.60 -17.78 -33.51
CA PHE A 4 -32.70 -17.56 -32.38
C PHE A 4 -31.73 -16.45 -32.76
N THR A 5 -31.89 -15.26 -32.16
CA THR A 5 -30.89 -14.19 -32.28
C THR A 5 -29.85 -14.41 -31.18
N SER A 6 -28.68 -14.90 -31.59
CA SER A 6 -27.52 -15.09 -30.72
C SER A 6 -27.02 -13.73 -30.21
N LEU A 7 -27.06 -13.55 -28.89
CA LEU A 7 -26.50 -12.38 -28.22
C LEU A 7 -24.99 -12.63 -28.04
N LEU A 8 -24.19 -12.05 -28.93
CA LEU A 8 -22.74 -12.09 -28.87
C LEU A 8 -22.27 -11.21 -27.70
N VAL A 9 -22.01 -11.82 -26.54
CA VAL A 9 -21.40 -11.14 -25.39
C VAL A 9 -19.92 -10.91 -25.70
N PHE A 10 -19.58 -9.67 -26.05
CA PHE A 10 -18.20 -9.22 -26.12
C PHE A 10 -17.66 -9.06 -24.69
N CYS A 11 -16.99 -10.09 -24.17
CA CYS A 11 -16.14 -9.97 -23.00
C CYS A 11 -14.91 -9.13 -23.36
N PHE A 12 -14.99 -7.81 -23.15
CA PHE A 12 -13.81 -6.96 -23.13
C PHE A 12 -13.01 -7.27 -21.86
N SER A 13 -12.10 -8.24 -21.92
CA SER A 13 -10.97 -8.28 -21.01
C SER A 13 -10.06 -7.12 -21.38
N LEU A 14 -10.22 -5.96 -20.73
CA LEU A 14 -9.26 -4.86 -20.84
C LEU A 14 -7.91 -5.40 -20.35
N PRO A 15 -6.92 -5.59 -21.23
CA PRO A 15 -5.63 -6.05 -20.78
C PRO A 15 -4.91 -4.91 -20.06
N LEU A 16 -4.00 -5.28 -19.16
CA LEU A 16 -3.06 -4.52 -18.33
C LEU A 16 -2.29 -3.36 -19.03
N VAL A 17 -2.58 -3.08 -20.30
CA VAL A 17 -1.96 -2.11 -21.21
C VAL A 17 -2.21 -0.65 -20.81
N ALA A 18 -3.25 -0.35 -20.02
CA ALA A 18 -3.66 1.04 -19.76
C ALA A 18 -2.70 1.85 -18.86
N GLN A 19 -1.84 1.20 -18.05
CA GLN A 19 -0.99 1.93 -17.10
C GLN A 19 0.43 2.23 -17.62
N ASN A 20 0.87 1.59 -18.72
CA ASN A 20 2.24 1.68 -19.28
C ASN A 20 3.32 1.57 -18.18
N LEU A 21 3.33 0.43 -17.49
CA LEU A 21 4.11 0.22 -16.29
C LEU A 21 5.53 -0.27 -16.59
N THR A 22 6.51 0.34 -15.93
CA THR A 22 7.90 -0.10 -15.83
C THR A 22 8.14 -0.62 -14.42
N GLY A 23 8.56 -1.88 -14.29
CA GLY A 23 8.86 -2.49 -12.99
C GLY A 23 10.05 -1.85 -12.30
N ARG A 24 10.00 -1.82 -10.97
CA ARG A 24 11.07 -1.33 -10.10
C ARG A 24 11.61 -2.47 -9.24
N ASN A 25 12.71 -2.23 -8.55
CA ASN A 25 13.33 -3.23 -7.69
C ASN A 25 12.32 -3.67 -6.60
N PRO A 26 11.96 -4.96 -6.54
CA PRO A 26 11.06 -5.45 -5.50
C PRO A 26 11.70 -5.31 -4.12
N VAL A 27 10.88 -4.98 -3.12
CA VAL A 27 11.34 -4.84 -1.73
C VAL A 27 10.96 -6.10 -0.96
N ASN A 28 11.96 -6.79 -0.42
CA ASN A 28 11.77 -7.95 0.44
C ASN A 28 11.78 -7.53 1.91
N ILE A 29 10.85 -8.07 2.69
CA ILE A 29 10.75 -7.87 4.13
C ILE A 29 11.05 -9.20 4.80
N SER A 30 12.17 -9.24 5.52
CA SER A 30 12.71 -10.47 6.13
C SER A 30 11.83 -11.03 7.23
N SER A 31 11.17 -10.15 7.99
CA SER A 31 10.30 -10.51 9.10
C SER A 31 9.32 -9.39 9.41
N GLU A 32 8.14 -9.75 9.89
CA GLU A 32 7.18 -8.76 10.38
C GLU A 32 7.58 -8.28 11.79
N PRO A 33 7.62 -6.97 12.04
CA PRO A 33 7.95 -6.45 13.35
C PRO A 33 6.79 -6.70 14.31
N THR A 34 7.15 -7.02 15.55
CA THR A 34 6.22 -7.23 16.67
C THR A 34 6.15 -6.02 17.60
N THR A 35 7.12 -5.10 17.48
CA THR A 35 7.17 -3.85 18.24
C THR A 35 7.31 -2.64 17.31
N ILE A 36 6.99 -1.45 17.85
CA ILE A 36 7.15 -0.20 17.08
C ILE A 36 8.62 0.13 16.81
N GLU A 37 9.54 -0.29 17.68
CA GLU A 37 10.98 -0.05 17.52
C GLU A 37 11.60 -0.97 16.45
N GLU A 38 11.14 -2.22 16.35
CA GLU A 38 11.46 -3.10 15.22
C GLU A 38 10.92 -2.52 13.90
N PHE A 39 9.70 -1.97 13.91
CA PHE A 39 9.14 -1.30 12.74
C PHE A 39 9.97 -0.06 12.33
N LYS A 40 10.36 0.80 13.28
CA LYS A 40 11.24 1.96 13.02
C LYS A 40 12.58 1.52 12.43
N SER A 41 13.16 0.42 12.93
CA SER A 41 14.41 -0.13 12.42
C SER A 41 14.27 -0.60 10.96
N LEU A 42 13.20 -1.33 10.63
CA LEU A 42 12.89 -1.70 9.25
C LEU A 42 12.64 -0.46 8.38
N GLN A 43 11.92 0.54 8.88
CA GLN A 43 11.66 1.78 8.16
C GLN A 43 12.97 2.51 7.82
N SER A 44 13.86 2.71 8.78
CA SER A 44 15.14 3.38 8.54
C SER A 44 16.01 2.65 7.51
N ASN A 45 15.94 1.31 7.48
CA ASN A 45 16.70 0.50 6.54
C ASN A 45 16.10 0.49 5.12
N LEU A 46 14.77 0.36 5.01
CA LEU A 46 14.10 0.15 3.73
C LEU A 46 13.68 1.46 3.07
N ALA A 47 13.16 2.43 3.83
CA ALA A 47 12.59 3.67 3.29
C ALA A 47 13.64 4.70 2.80
N ALA A 48 14.88 4.28 2.54
CA ALA A 48 15.89 5.09 1.86
C ALA A 48 15.58 5.27 0.36
N THR A 49 14.72 4.43 -0.21
CA THR A 49 14.24 4.50 -1.61
C THR A 49 12.72 4.71 -1.65
N PRO A 50 12.16 5.23 -2.76
CA PRO A 50 10.71 5.39 -2.88
C PRO A 50 9.96 4.07 -2.80
N GLU A 51 10.49 2.98 -3.37
CA GLU A 51 9.91 1.64 -3.31
C GLU A 51 9.87 1.14 -1.86
N GLY A 52 10.94 1.37 -1.10
CA GLY A 52 11.00 1.04 0.31
C GLY A 52 9.99 1.82 1.14
N GLY A 53 9.77 3.11 0.85
CA GLY A 53 8.73 3.92 1.48
C GLY A 53 7.32 3.36 1.25
N ALA A 54 7.03 2.94 0.01
CA ALA A 54 5.76 2.27 -0.31
C ALA A 54 5.64 0.89 0.37
N ALA A 55 6.72 0.11 0.42
CA ALA A 55 6.73 -1.20 1.08
C ALA A 55 6.51 -1.10 2.60
N ILE A 56 7.07 -0.07 3.25
CA ILE A 56 6.86 0.21 4.67
C ILE A 56 5.40 0.60 4.95
N LEU A 57 4.74 1.33 4.05
CA LEU A 57 3.29 1.57 4.15
C LEU A 57 2.49 0.26 4.02
N VAL A 58 2.83 -0.61 3.06
CA VAL A 58 2.18 -1.93 2.90
C VAL A 58 2.35 -2.78 4.15
N LEU A 59 3.55 -2.83 4.73
CA LEU A 59 3.81 -3.50 5.99
C LEU A 59 2.94 -2.93 7.11
N ALA A 60 2.84 -1.61 7.24
CA ALA A 60 2.01 -0.96 8.24
C ALA A 60 0.51 -1.31 8.10
N ILE A 61 -0.01 -1.36 6.86
CA ILE A 61 -1.39 -1.80 6.55
C ILE A 61 -1.60 -3.26 6.98
N SER A 62 -0.61 -4.13 6.76
CA SER A 62 -0.66 -5.53 7.17
C SER A 62 -0.65 -5.69 8.69
N LEU A 63 0.22 -4.93 9.38
CA LEU A 63 0.28 -4.89 10.83
C LEU A 63 -1.06 -4.44 11.43
N TYR A 64 -1.74 -3.46 10.84
CA TYR A 64 -3.06 -3.02 11.32
C TYR A 64 -4.11 -4.14 11.30
N GLY A 65 -4.05 -5.02 10.30
CA GLY A 65 -4.93 -6.18 10.23
C GLY A 65 -4.70 -7.21 11.33
N LYS A 66 -3.50 -7.23 11.93
CA LYS A 66 -3.07 -8.21 12.96
C LYS A 66 -3.11 -7.63 14.37
N ASN A 67 -2.67 -6.39 14.52
CA ASN A 67 -2.61 -5.63 15.75
C ASN A 67 -2.88 -4.16 15.42
N GLN A 68 -4.11 -3.70 15.71
CA GLN A 68 -4.55 -2.35 15.35
C GLN A 68 -3.73 -1.25 16.04
N ASP A 69 -3.25 -1.45 17.27
CA ASP A 69 -2.45 -0.45 17.98
C ASP A 69 -1.07 -0.29 17.31
N LEU A 70 -0.36 -1.40 17.11
CA LEU A 70 0.93 -1.39 16.41
C LEU A 70 0.78 -0.88 14.98
N GLY A 71 -0.22 -1.37 14.25
CA GLY A 71 -0.47 -0.98 12.88
C GLY A 71 -0.85 0.48 12.71
N ARG A 72 -1.64 1.06 13.63
CA ARG A 72 -1.95 2.49 13.60
C ARG A 72 -0.69 3.32 13.77
N LYS A 73 0.15 2.98 14.76
CA LYS A 73 1.43 3.66 15.00
C LYS A 73 2.35 3.52 13.78
N ALA A 74 2.41 2.34 13.18
CA ALA A 74 3.16 2.08 11.96
C ALA A 74 2.64 2.93 10.76
N VAL A 75 1.32 3.00 10.54
CA VAL A 75 0.73 3.82 9.47
C VAL A 75 1.03 5.30 9.71
N THR A 76 0.94 5.79 10.94
CA THR A 76 1.32 7.16 11.31
C THR A 76 2.76 7.47 10.90
N LEU A 77 3.71 6.58 11.21
CA LEU A 77 5.13 6.76 10.85
C LEU A 77 5.40 6.61 9.35
N SER A 78 4.54 5.93 8.60
CA SER A 78 4.66 5.74 7.14
C SER A 78 4.15 6.93 6.32
N VAL A 79 3.45 7.89 6.95
CA VAL A 79 2.95 9.12 6.30
C VAL A 79 3.90 10.29 6.56
N LEU A 80 4.01 11.24 5.63
CA LEU A 80 4.84 12.44 5.78
C LEU A 80 4.63 13.14 7.13
N SER A 81 5.73 13.55 7.77
CA SER A 81 5.69 14.18 9.09
C SER A 81 4.82 15.45 9.13
N LYS A 82 4.81 16.23 8.05
CA LYS A 82 3.96 17.43 7.91
C LYS A 82 2.46 17.16 7.79
N ASN A 83 2.05 15.91 7.50
CA ASN A 83 0.64 15.50 7.41
C ASN A 83 0.13 14.89 8.73
N ARG A 84 1.02 14.68 9.71
CA ARG A 84 0.68 14.19 11.05
C ARG A 84 0.17 15.33 11.93
N GLN A 85 -0.52 14.99 13.00
CA GLN A 85 -0.95 15.94 14.03
C GLN A 85 -0.33 15.59 15.39
N LYS A 86 -0.09 16.60 16.22
CA LYS A 86 0.30 16.39 17.62
C LYS A 86 -0.84 15.68 18.36
N SER A 87 -0.50 14.71 19.20
CA SER A 87 -1.48 13.94 19.96
C SER A 87 -0.84 13.38 21.23
N THR A 88 -1.58 13.45 22.33
CA THR A 88 -1.23 12.81 23.60
C THR A 88 -2.08 11.56 23.87
N LYS A 89 -2.89 11.13 22.90
CA LYS A 89 -3.72 9.93 23.03
C LYS A 89 -2.83 8.69 23.17
N PRO A 90 -3.29 7.62 23.84
CA PRO A 90 -2.54 6.35 23.92
C PRO A 90 -2.20 5.72 22.56
N THR A 91 -2.98 6.07 21.54
CA THR A 91 -2.80 5.65 20.14
C THR A 91 -1.66 6.38 19.41
N ALA A 92 -1.13 7.45 19.99
CA ALA A 92 -0.05 8.24 19.41
C ALA A 92 1.29 7.48 19.46
N VAL A 93 2.19 7.85 18.55
CA VAL A 93 3.59 7.40 18.53
C VAL A 93 4.45 8.66 18.49
N ASP A 94 5.44 8.74 19.38
CA ASP A 94 6.36 9.88 19.49
C ASP A 94 5.64 11.25 19.56
N GLY A 95 4.48 11.29 20.25
CA GLY A 95 3.67 12.50 20.43
C GLY A 95 2.86 12.93 19.20
N VAL A 96 2.76 12.08 18.17
CA VAL A 96 1.99 12.35 16.94
C VAL A 96 1.02 11.23 16.57
N ASP A 97 0.01 11.58 15.79
CA ASP A 97 -1.01 10.67 15.25
C ASP A 97 -1.39 11.10 13.81
N LEU A 98 -2.17 10.30 13.09
CA LEU A 98 -2.65 10.62 11.74
C LEU A 98 -3.54 11.86 11.74
N GLY A 99 -3.38 12.74 10.75
CA GLY A 99 -4.32 13.83 10.46
C GLY A 99 -5.72 13.31 10.08
N GLY A 100 -6.73 14.19 10.08
CA GLY A 100 -8.14 13.80 9.90
C GLY A 100 -8.42 13.00 8.61
N SER A 101 -7.84 13.41 7.48
CA SER A 101 -8.01 12.73 6.19
C SER A 101 -7.45 11.31 6.20
N ASP A 102 -6.25 11.12 6.74
CA ASP A 102 -5.59 9.81 6.79
C ASP A 102 -6.22 8.91 7.86
N LEU A 103 -6.73 9.49 8.95
CA LEU A 103 -7.49 8.77 9.95
C LEU A 103 -8.78 8.16 9.37
N TYR A 104 -9.45 8.86 8.45
CA TYR A 104 -10.59 8.31 7.72
C TYR A 104 -10.19 7.11 6.85
N LEU A 105 -9.04 7.19 6.17
CA LEU A 105 -8.51 6.07 5.38
C LEU A 105 -8.20 4.86 6.25
N LEU A 106 -7.61 5.06 7.43
CA LEU A 106 -7.33 3.97 8.38
C LEU A 106 -8.59 3.17 8.72
N GLY A 107 -9.73 3.85 8.94
CA GLY A 107 -11.02 3.20 9.20
C GLY A 107 -11.54 2.36 8.03
N GLN A 108 -11.06 2.56 6.80
CA GLN A 108 -11.41 1.68 5.67
C GLN A 108 -10.78 0.29 5.80
N LEU A 109 -9.62 0.16 6.49
CA LEU A 109 -9.02 -1.15 6.77
C LEU A 109 -9.91 -1.99 7.68
N ASP A 110 -10.74 -1.35 8.51
CA ASP A 110 -11.72 -2.06 9.33
C ASP A 110 -12.88 -2.63 8.52
N LYS A 111 -13.25 -1.93 7.45
CA LYS A 111 -14.32 -2.36 6.54
C LYS A 111 -13.86 -3.44 5.56
N TYR A 112 -12.62 -3.36 5.08
CA TYR A 112 -12.10 -4.20 4.01
C TYR A 112 -10.86 -4.98 4.48
N LYS A 113 -11.10 -6.07 5.24
CA LYS A 113 -10.04 -6.87 5.88
C LYS A 113 -9.02 -7.48 4.91
N MET A 114 -9.41 -7.71 3.65
CA MET A 114 -8.50 -8.20 2.60
C MET A 114 -7.36 -7.21 2.28
N LEU A 115 -7.54 -5.90 2.53
CA LEU A 115 -6.53 -4.89 2.26
C LEU A 115 -5.23 -5.14 3.03
N SER A 116 -5.32 -5.72 4.23
CA SER A 116 -4.17 -6.00 5.09
C SER A 116 -3.14 -6.93 4.46
N ASN A 117 -3.56 -7.85 3.58
CA ASN A 117 -2.64 -8.75 2.89
C ASN A 117 -2.61 -8.56 1.36
N GLY A 118 -3.46 -7.68 0.83
CA GLY A 118 -3.73 -7.59 -0.60
C GLY A 118 -2.62 -7.06 -1.49
N TYR A 119 -1.53 -6.56 -0.90
CA TYR A 119 -0.42 -5.92 -1.60
C TYR A 119 0.87 -6.74 -1.56
N TRP A 120 0.86 -7.89 -0.88
CA TRP A 120 1.97 -8.82 -0.90
C TRP A 120 2.00 -9.61 -2.19
N LYS A 121 3.20 -9.90 -2.68
CA LYS A 121 3.41 -10.82 -3.79
C LYS A 121 2.80 -12.19 -3.45
N GLY A 122 2.07 -12.75 -4.41
CA GLY A 122 1.37 -14.03 -4.27
C GLY A 122 0.03 -13.99 -3.53
N ALA A 123 -0.33 -12.87 -2.89
CA ALA A 123 -1.64 -12.73 -2.27
C ALA A 123 -2.71 -12.40 -3.33
N GLU A 124 -3.75 -13.24 -3.42
CA GLU A 124 -4.82 -13.09 -4.40
C GLU A 124 -6.17 -13.58 -3.87
N PRO A 125 -7.31 -13.17 -4.48
CA PRO A 125 -8.63 -13.60 -4.02
C PRO A 125 -8.80 -15.12 -3.90
N SER A 126 -8.21 -15.88 -4.84
CA SER A 126 -8.38 -17.33 -4.94
C SER A 126 -7.69 -18.12 -3.81
N ASN A 127 -6.72 -17.52 -3.13
CA ASN A 127 -5.98 -18.13 -2.03
C ASN A 127 -6.23 -17.43 -0.69
N GLY A 128 -7.32 -16.67 -0.59
CA GLY A 128 -7.66 -15.92 0.61
C GLY A 128 -6.67 -14.80 0.94
N TYR A 129 -5.96 -14.27 -0.05
CA TYR A 129 -4.88 -13.29 0.12
C TYR A 129 -3.70 -13.80 0.98
N THR A 130 -3.33 -15.06 0.79
CA THR A 130 -2.14 -15.64 1.43
C THR A 130 -0.89 -15.22 0.66
N PRO A 131 0.07 -14.50 1.26
CA PRO A 131 1.29 -14.09 0.57
C PRO A 131 2.24 -15.27 0.33
N SER A 132 3.05 -15.18 -0.73
CA SER A 132 4.22 -16.04 -0.88
C SER A 132 5.36 -15.57 0.04
N LEU A 133 6.28 -16.48 0.37
CA LEU A 133 7.49 -16.15 1.11
C LEU A 133 8.71 -16.10 0.16
N PRO A 134 9.69 -15.19 0.40
CA PRO A 134 9.68 -14.13 1.43
C PRO A 134 8.59 -13.07 1.15
N LEU A 135 8.20 -12.31 2.16
CA LEU A 135 7.24 -11.21 1.98
C LEU A 135 7.86 -10.17 1.04
N THR A 136 7.20 -9.92 -0.09
CA THR A 136 7.72 -9.03 -1.14
C THR A 136 6.64 -8.03 -1.56
N VAL A 137 7.03 -6.77 -1.73
CA VAL A 137 6.22 -5.73 -2.36
C VAL A 137 6.80 -5.41 -3.74
N GLU A 138 5.96 -5.49 -4.77
CA GLU A 138 6.32 -5.12 -6.13
C GLU A 138 5.73 -3.74 -6.46
N THR A 139 6.56 -2.85 -6.98
CA THR A 139 6.15 -1.50 -7.37
C THR A 139 6.58 -1.19 -8.78
N TYR A 140 5.84 -0.27 -9.39
CA TYR A 140 5.99 0.11 -10.78
C TYR A 140 5.90 1.63 -10.92
N THR A 141 6.49 2.16 -11.99
CA THR A 141 6.28 3.53 -12.46
C THR A 141 5.69 3.53 -13.85
N ASN A 142 5.30 4.70 -14.33
CA ASN A 142 4.94 4.96 -15.72
C ASN A 142 5.50 6.33 -16.15
N PRO A 143 5.34 6.76 -17.41
CA PRO A 143 5.86 8.04 -17.88
C PRO A 143 5.37 9.29 -17.11
N TYR A 144 4.30 9.18 -16.33
CA TYR A 144 3.70 10.26 -15.55
C TYR A 144 3.96 10.13 -14.04
N SER A 145 4.94 9.32 -13.65
CA SER A 145 5.26 9.06 -12.25
C SER A 145 6.05 10.18 -11.57
N GLY A 146 6.52 11.16 -12.34
CA GLY A 146 7.38 12.24 -11.87
C GLY A 146 8.86 11.86 -11.89
N ASP A 147 9.66 12.69 -11.24
CA ASP A 147 11.12 12.55 -11.20
C ASP A 147 11.59 12.37 -9.75
N GLU A 148 12.18 11.20 -9.49
CA GLU A 148 12.73 10.81 -8.19
C GLU A 148 13.77 11.81 -7.66
N SER A 149 14.51 12.49 -8.55
CA SER A 149 15.52 13.50 -8.18
C SER A 149 14.92 14.69 -7.44
N THR A 150 13.63 14.96 -7.64
CA THR A 150 12.87 16.02 -6.96
C THR A 150 12.44 15.64 -5.55
N GLY A 151 12.76 14.42 -5.10
CA GLY A 151 12.33 13.88 -3.82
C GLY A 151 10.85 13.50 -3.79
N LYS A 152 10.20 13.34 -4.95
CA LYS A 152 8.78 12.96 -5.09
C LYS A 152 8.64 11.92 -6.19
N LEU A 153 7.89 10.85 -5.94
CA LEU A 153 7.63 9.84 -6.95
C LEU A 153 6.25 9.23 -6.74
N LYS A 154 5.51 9.03 -7.84
CA LYS A 154 4.30 8.20 -7.85
C LYS A 154 4.67 6.78 -8.23
N LEU A 155 4.30 5.83 -7.38
CA LEU A 155 4.44 4.41 -7.61
C LEU A 155 3.08 3.77 -7.82
N PHE A 156 3.08 2.58 -8.41
CA PHE A 156 1.92 1.70 -8.51
C PHE A 156 2.25 0.40 -7.81
N VAL A 157 1.60 0.15 -6.67
CA VAL A 157 1.79 -1.06 -5.87
C VAL A 157 1.02 -2.21 -6.50
N ALA A 158 1.71 -3.31 -6.75
CA ALA A 158 1.10 -4.51 -7.30
C ALA A 158 -0.01 -5.05 -6.40
N THR A 159 -1.08 -5.53 -7.02
CA THR A 159 -2.09 -6.34 -6.35
C THR A 159 -2.74 -7.28 -7.37
N ARG A 160 -3.24 -8.41 -6.89
CA ARG A 160 -4.17 -9.28 -7.65
C ARG A 160 -5.62 -9.06 -7.24
N GLY A 161 -5.86 -8.19 -6.26
CA GLY A 161 -7.18 -7.87 -5.71
C GLY A 161 -7.95 -6.78 -6.44
N ALA A 162 -7.43 -6.24 -7.54
CA ALA A 162 -8.05 -5.18 -8.33
C ALA A 162 -7.70 -5.33 -9.82
N SER A 163 -8.44 -4.63 -10.68
CA SER A 163 -8.19 -4.60 -12.13
C SER A 163 -6.94 -3.80 -12.53
N SER A 164 -6.34 -3.05 -11.61
CA SER A 164 -5.14 -2.24 -11.85
C SER A 164 -4.28 -2.13 -10.59
N PHE A 165 -2.98 -1.82 -10.76
CA PHE A 165 -2.08 -1.60 -9.64
C PHE A 165 -2.41 -0.28 -8.96
N ARG A 166 -2.30 -0.23 -7.63
CA ARG A 166 -2.81 0.88 -6.84
C ARG A 166 -1.78 2.01 -6.77
N PRO A 167 -2.11 3.23 -7.23
CA PRO A 167 -1.20 4.36 -7.12
C PRO A 167 -0.97 4.76 -5.66
N VAL A 168 0.28 5.09 -5.34
CA VAL A 168 0.71 5.76 -4.11
C VAL A 168 1.72 6.84 -4.50
N SER A 169 1.58 8.05 -3.98
CA SER A 169 2.63 9.07 -4.12
C SER A 169 3.46 9.09 -2.85
N VAL A 170 4.77 9.00 -3.00
CA VAL A 170 5.76 9.10 -1.93
C VAL A 170 6.60 10.35 -2.09
N GLU A 171 7.04 10.91 -0.97
CA GLU A 171 7.88 12.09 -0.91
C GLU A 171 8.96 11.87 0.16
N LYS A 172 10.19 12.29 -0.14
CA LYS A 172 11.32 12.26 0.79
C LYS A 172 11.09 13.32 1.86
N ASP A 173 11.05 12.88 3.10
CA ASP A 173 10.80 13.72 4.26
C ASP A 173 12.11 14.38 4.75
N THR A 174 12.03 15.21 5.79
CA THR A 174 13.16 16.00 6.29
C THR A 174 14.30 15.18 6.87
N ASP A 175 14.04 13.94 7.29
CA ASP A 175 15.05 12.97 7.76
C ASP A 175 15.62 12.09 6.65
N GLY A 176 15.25 12.35 5.39
CA GLY A 176 15.73 11.62 4.22
C GLY A 176 14.97 10.34 3.90
N LEU A 177 14.00 9.93 4.73
CA LEU A 177 13.18 8.75 4.48
C LEU A 177 12.01 9.08 3.55
N TRP A 178 11.69 8.16 2.66
CA TRP A 178 10.52 8.24 1.78
C TRP A 178 9.26 7.81 2.52
N ARG A 179 8.23 8.67 2.49
CA ARG A 179 6.96 8.42 3.15
C ARG A 179 5.78 8.70 2.24
N ALA A 180 4.65 8.11 2.56
CA ALA A 180 3.41 8.31 1.83
C ALA A 180 2.94 9.76 1.94
N LYS A 181 2.67 10.33 0.77
CA LYS A 181 2.02 11.63 0.58
C LYS A 181 0.54 11.46 0.25
N GLU A 182 0.25 10.58 -0.71
CA GLU A 182 -1.10 10.27 -1.18
C GLU A 182 -1.24 8.75 -1.25
N MET A 183 -2.09 8.17 -0.41
CA MET A 183 -2.18 6.71 -0.25
C MET A 183 -3.59 6.13 -0.36
N SER A 184 -4.60 6.96 -0.61
CA SER A 184 -6.02 6.56 -0.58
C SER A 184 -6.34 5.31 -1.41
N SER A 185 -5.65 5.09 -2.54
CA SER A 185 -5.88 3.92 -3.39
C SER A 185 -5.53 2.58 -2.74
N LEU A 186 -4.68 2.59 -1.70
CA LEU A 186 -4.33 1.41 -0.92
C LEU A 186 -5.36 1.10 0.19
N PHE A 187 -6.32 2.00 0.42
CA PHE A 187 -7.31 1.92 1.50
C PHE A 187 -8.73 1.76 0.97
N VAL A 188 -8.92 1.44 -0.31
CA VAL A 188 -10.25 1.35 -0.92
C VAL A 188 -10.44 0.03 -1.66
N GLY A 189 -11.66 -0.50 -1.55
CA GLY A 189 -12.29 -1.51 -2.40
C GLY A 189 -11.35 -2.52 -3.04
N MET A 190 -11.31 -3.73 -2.49
CA MET A 190 -10.55 -4.84 -3.03
C MET A 190 -11.48 -6.04 -3.21
N MET A 191 -11.20 -6.89 -4.20
CA MET A 191 -11.99 -8.09 -4.44
C MET A 191 -12.10 -8.92 -3.15
N PRO A 192 -13.27 -9.48 -2.82
CA PRO A 192 -13.38 -10.37 -1.68
C PRO A 192 -12.57 -11.65 -1.92
N ALA A 193 -12.07 -12.25 -0.84
CA ALA A 193 -11.56 -13.62 -0.87
C ALA A 193 -12.65 -14.57 -1.39
N LYS A 194 -12.25 -15.60 -2.14
CA LYS A 194 -13.14 -16.64 -2.66
C LYS A 194 -13.18 -17.85 -1.73
#